data_AF-A0A167UP50-F1
#
_entry.id   AF-A0A167UP50-F1
#
_cell.length_a   1.000
_cell.length_b   1.000
_cell.length_c   1.000
_cell.angle_alpha   90.00
_cell.angle_beta   90.00
_cell.angle_gamma   90.00
#
_symmetry.space_group_name_H-M   'P 1'
#
loop_
_entity.id
_entity.type
_entity.pdbx_description
1 polymer ?
#
loop_
_entity_poly.entity_id
_entity_poly.type
_entity_poly.pdbx_seq_one_letter_code
_entity_poly.pdbx_strand_id
1 'polypeptide(L)'
;MDRADVNNNIAAEYTWDALGRPVTMTKGGVTYYYHVNGHGDVVALTDASGNVVAQYEYDAWGNILSKTGALATANPYRYAGYYYDEETGLYYLMARYYDANMGRFITRDTFHGFENEPQSLNQYAYTQNNPVMYIDSSGHLRIIGVNLAGSIFNFAIGAAVGGGTGAIQAFIIKKGKEAAKRLFYKTVVSRLQAWEANKLAWIVGFAVGVALDYLDIGTMIAKEIDKRDKHPKNGWMDI
;
A
#
# COMPACT_ATOMS: atom_id res chain seq x y z
N MET A 1 -9.75 4.31 8.19
CA MET A 1 -10.85 3.95 9.13
C MET A 1 -10.53 4.61 10.44
N ASP A 2 -11.44 5.43 10.94
CA ASP A 2 -11.29 6.07 12.26
C ASP A 2 -11.63 5.04 13.34
N ARG A 3 -10.83 4.98 14.39
CA ARG A 3 -11.10 4.11 15.52
C ARG A 3 -11.96 4.89 16.51
N ALA A 4 -13.14 4.38 16.83
CA ALA A 4 -13.94 4.91 17.92
C ALA A 4 -13.60 4.20 19.25
N ASP A 5 -13.73 4.91 20.38
CA ASP A 5 -13.68 4.33 21.73
C ASP A 5 -15.01 3.63 22.07
N VAL A 6 -15.09 3.05 23.28
CA VAL A 6 -16.27 2.34 23.78
C VAL A 6 -17.53 3.22 23.88
N ASN A 7 -17.36 4.55 23.82
CA ASN A 7 -18.42 5.55 23.88
C ASN A 7 -18.70 6.19 22.51
N ASN A 8 -18.15 5.62 21.43
CA ASN A 8 -18.28 6.09 20.06
C ASN A 8 -17.59 7.46 19.79
N ASN A 9 -16.66 7.89 20.63
CA ASN A 9 -15.80 9.05 20.34
C ASN A 9 -14.62 8.61 19.47
N ILE A 10 -14.14 9.47 18.58
CA ILE A 10 -12.97 9.15 17.77
C ILE A 10 -11.72 9.05 18.68
N ALA A 11 -11.22 7.82 18.85
CA ALA A 11 -10.04 7.47 19.61
C ALA A 11 -8.74 7.72 18.83
N ALA A 12 -8.77 7.53 17.51
CA ALA A 12 -7.69 7.90 16.61
C ALA A 12 -8.19 8.00 15.16
N GLU A 13 -7.74 9.03 14.44
CA GLU A 13 -7.95 9.20 13.01
C GLU A 13 -6.68 8.81 12.27
N TYR A 14 -6.81 8.19 11.10
CA TYR A 14 -5.67 7.77 10.30
C TYR A 14 -5.80 8.29 8.88
N THR A 15 -4.76 8.95 8.39
CA THR A 15 -4.61 9.20 6.96
C THR A 15 -3.78 8.10 6.34
N TRP A 16 -4.09 7.81 5.09
CA TRP A 16 -3.51 6.71 4.35
C TRP A 16 -2.80 7.30 3.15
N ASP A 17 -1.63 6.77 2.83
CA ASP A 17 -1.08 7.05 1.54
C ASP A 17 -1.95 6.39 0.51
N ALA A 18 -1.67 6.83 -0.69
CA ALA A 18 -2.17 6.20 -1.85
C ALA A 18 -1.47 4.83 -1.99
N LEU A 19 -1.20 3.98 -1.01
CA LEU A 19 -0.91 2.54 -1.16
C LEU A 19 -1.65 1.74 -0.08
N GLY A 20 -2.54 2.40 0.67
CA GLY A 20 -3.22 1.82 1.82
C GLY A 20 -2.32 1.69 3.05
N ARG A 21 -1.17 2.39 3.10
CA ARG A 21 -0.26 2.42 4.24
C ARG A 21 -0.55 3.65 5.09
N PRO A 22 -0.39 3.57 6.42
CA PRO A 22 -0.66 4.72 7.28
C PRO A 22 0.36 5.84 7.04
N VAL A 23 -0.09 7.08 6.96
CA VAL A 23 0.76 8.29 6.79
C VAL A 23 0.75 9.14 8.05
N THR A 24 -0.43 9.41 8.59
CA THR A 24 -0.57 10.07 9.88
C THR A 24 -1.55 9.33 10.78
N MET A 25 -1.35 9.49 12.09
CA MET A 25 -2.33 9.18 13.11
C MET A 25 -2.59 10.45 13.92
N THR A 26 -3.85 10.84 14.06
CA THR A 26 -4.24 11.92 14.97
C THR A 26 -4.96 11.32 16.17
N LYS A 27 -4.37 11.46 17.35
CA LYS A 27 -4.88 10.89 18.61
C LYS A 27 -4.84 11.93 19.71
N GLY A 28 -5.98 12.18 20.34
CA GLY A 28 -6.11 13.20 21.39
C GLY A 28 -5.74 14.61 20.92
N GLY A 29 -6.02 14.93 19.65
CA GLY A 29 -5.69 16.23 19.03
C GLY A 29 -4.21 16.39 18.62
N VAL A 30 -3.36 15.39 18.84
CA VAL A 30 -1.96 15.40 18.42
C VAL A 30 -1.79 14.54 17.17
N THR A 31 -1.10 15.09 16.16
CA THR A 31 -0.80 14.39 14.90
C THR A 31 0.60 13.79 14.94
N TYR A 32 0.70 12.51 14.57
CA TYR A 32 1.92 11.73 14.46
C TYR A 32 2.11 11.26 13.03
N TYR A 33 3.36 11.12 12.60
CA TYR A 33 3.75 10.82 11.21
C TYR A 33 4.44 9.48 11.14
N TYR A 34 3.98 8.61 10.24
CA TYR A 34 4.55 7.29 10.02
C TYR A 34 5.78 7.34 9.12
N HIS A 35 6.77 6.52 9.47
CA HIS A 35 7.97 6.27 8.68
C HIS A 35 8.01 4.80 8.31
N VAL A 36 8.16 4.51 7.01
CA VAL A 36 8.18 3.14 6.49
C VAL A 36 9.48 2.83 5.77
N ASN A 37 9.91 1.56 5.80
CA ASN A 37 11.06 1.09 5.02
C ASN A 37 10.68 0.79 3.55
N GLY A 38 11.65 0.31 2.76
CA GLY A 38 11.43 -0.03 1.34
C GLY A 38 10.47 -1.21 1.08
N HIS A 39 10.24 -2.07 2.08
CA HIS A 39 9.25 -3.13 2.04
C HIS A 39 7.84 -2.61 2.33
N GLY A 40 7.73 -1.52 3.11
CA GLY A 40 6.48 -0.93 3.56
C GLY A 40 6.20 -1.15 5.05
N ASP A 41 7.17 -1.66 5.81
CA ASP A 41 7.03 -1.86 7.26
C ASP A 41 7.12 -0.53 7.99
N VAL A 42 6.22 -0.29 8.94
CA VAL A 42 6.28 0.88 9.83
C VAL A 42 7.47 0.73 10.78
N VAL A 43 8.53 1.52 10.58
CA VAL A 43 9.74 1.46 11.40
C VAL A 43 9.77 2.52 12.50
N ALA A 44 9.05 3.64 12.33
CA ALA A 44 8.94 4.67 13.35
C ALA A 44 7.69 5.53 13.21
N LEU A 45 7.29 6.18 14.30
CA LEU A 45 6.37 7.33 14.30
C LEU A 45 7.08 8.53 14.94
N THR A 46 6.86 9.73 14.39
CA THR A 46 7.33 10.99 14.99
C THR A 46 6.19 11.94 15.32
N ASP A 47 6.39 12.80 16.30
CA ASP A 47 5.51 13.96 16.54
C ASP A 47 5.81 15.12 15.55
N ALA A 48 5.09 16.23 15.68
CA ALA A 48 5.28 17.43 14.85
C ALA A 48 6.64 18.13 15.04
N SER A 49 7.33 17.86 16.16
CA SER A 49 8.68 18.37 16.45
C SER A 49 9.78 17.43 15.93
N GLY A 50 9.42 16.28 15.36
CA GLY A 50 10.35 15.27 14.88
C GLY A 50 10.86 14.30 15.96
N ASN A 51 10.30 14.33 17.17
CA ASN A 51 10.69 13.36 18.21
C ASN A 51 10.11 11.99 17.89
N VAL A 52 10.91 10.94 18.02
CA VAL A 52 10.46 9.55 17.81
C VAL A 52 9.59 9.12 19.00
N VAL A 53 8.33 8.80 18.72
CA VAL A 53 7.32 8.41 19.74
C VAL A 53 6.97 6.93 19.69
N ALA A 54 7.33 6.24 18.61
CA ALA A 54 7.33 4.79 18.49
C ALA A 54 8.42 4.36 17.50
N GLN A 55 9.05 3.21 17.75
CA GLN A 55 10.03 2.60 16.86
C GLN A 55 9.90 1.09 16.91
N TYR A 56 10.11 0.45 15.76
CA TYR A 56 9.99 -0.99 15.60
C TYR A 56 11.12 -1.55 14.74
N GLU A 57 11.56 -2.76 15.10
CA GLU A 57 12.43 -3.58 14.27
C GLU A 57 11.76 -4.94 14.05
N TYR A 58 11.88 -5.49 12.85
CA TYR A 58 11.26 -6.75 12.47
C TYR A 58 12.29 -7.71 11.86
N ASP A 59 12.00 -9.01 11.95
CA ASP A 59 12.61 -9.98 11.05
C ASP A 59 11.90 -10.00 9.69
N ALA A 60 12.37 -10.85 8.77
CA ALA A 60 11.81 -10.97 7.43
C ALA A 60 10.33 -11.43 7.39
N TRP A 61 9.84 -12.06 8.46
CA TRP A 61 8.48 -12.59 8.55
C TRP A 61 7.54 -11.67 9.34
N GLY A 62 8.03 -10.55 9.84
CA GLY A 62 7.26 -9.57 10.60
C GLY A 62 7.22 -9.83 12.11
N ASN A 63 8.08 -10.71 12.65
CA ASN A 63 8.24 -10.83 14.09
C ASN A 63 8.91 -9.57 14.62
N ILE A 64 8.36 -8.99 15.69
CA ILE A 64 8.88 -7.77 16.31
C ILE A 64 10.13 -8.13 17.12
N LEU A 65 11.29 -7.67 16.67
CA LEU A 65 12.57 -7.84 17.35
C LEU A 65 12.80 -6.76 18.42
N SER A 66 12.31 -5.54 18.17
CA SER A 66 12.38 -4.41 19.09
C SER A 66 11.13 -3.54 18.96
N LYS A 67 10.66 -3.01 20.09
CA LYS A 67 9.48 -2.12 20.19
C LYS A 67 9.72 -1.10 21.31
N THR A 68 9.88 0.17 20.97
CA THR A 68 10.19 1.25 21.93
C THR A 68 9.39 2.52 21.67
N GLY A 69 9.19 3.35 22.70
CA GLY A 69 8.47 4.62 22.62
C GLY A 69 7.05 4.57 23.20
N ALA A 70 6.55 5.73 23.63
CA ALA A 70 5.28 5.86 24.36
C ALA A 70 4.05 5.43 23.54
N LEU A 71 4.11 5.53 22.21
CA LEU A 71 3.02 5.11 21.32
C LEU A 71 3.22 3.72 20.71
N ALA A 72 4.31 3.03 21.04
CA ALA A 72 4.67 1.79 20.35
C ALA A 72 3.61 0.69 20.51
N THR A 73 3.05 0.54 21.71
CA THR A 73 1.96 -0.41 21.98
C THR A 73 0.62 0.09 21.43
N ALA A 74 0.38 1.41 21.50
CA ALA A 74 -0.89 1.99 21.11
C ALA A 74 -1.12 2.07 19.59
N ASN A 75 -0.04 2.07 18.81
CA ASN A 75 -0.12 2.06 17.36
C ASN A 75 -0.38 0.63 16.85
N PRO A 76 -1.52 0.39 16.17
CA PRO A 76 -1.85 -0.92 15.64
C PRO A 76 -1.19 -1.21 14.28
N TYR A 77 -0.86 -0.20 13.47
CA TYR A 77 -0.35 -0.45 12.12
C TYR A 77 1.18 -0.61 12.11
N ARG A 78 1.65 -1.78 11.65
CA ARG A 78 3.03 -2.25 11.86
C ARG A 78 3.66 -2.83 10.58
N TYR A 79 4.11 -4.09 10.63
CA TYR A 79 4.71 -4.82 9.51
C TYR A 79 3.84 -4.74 8.26
N ALA A 80 4.44 -4.37 7.12
CA ALA A 80 3.78 -4.08 5.84
C ALA A 80 2.52 -3.18 5.92
N GLY A 81 2.38 -2.39 6.99
CA GLY A 81 1.20 -1.56 7.24
C GLY A 81 -0.02 -2.32 7.77
N TYR A 82 0.10 -3.62 8.08
CA TYR A 82 -1.00 -4.41 8.60
C TYR A 82 -1.40 -4.01 10.01
N TYR A 83 -2.68 -4.23 10.34
CA TYR A 83 -3.19 -4.06 11.68
C TYR A 83 -2.69 -5.22 12.56
N TYR A 84 -1.89 -4.91 13.57
CA TYR A 84 -1.42 -5.85 14.58
C TYR A 84 -2.34 -5.82 15.79
N ASP A 85 -2.87 -6.98 16.14
CA ASP A 85 -3.65 -7.19 17.35
C ASP A 85 -2.72 -7.58 18.51
N GLU A 86 -2.58 -6.68 19.49
CA GLU A 86 -1.73 -6.89 20.67
C GLU A 86 -2.23 -8.03 21.58
N GLU A 87 -3.53 -8.36 21.57
CA GLU A 87 -4.06 -9.42 22.43
C GLU A 87 -3.72 -10.81 21.90
N THR A 88 -3.78 -10.97 20.57
CA THR A 88 -3.54 -12.25 19.91
C THR A 88 -2.12 -12.42 19.38
N GLY A 89 -1.40 -11.32 19.13
CA GLY A 89 -0.10 -11.33 18.49
C GLY A 89 -0.17 -11.59 16.97
N LEU A 90 -1.34 -11.41 16.36
CA LEU A 90 -1.60 -11.69 14.95
C LEU A 90 -1.74 -10.41 14.13
N TYR A 91 -1.39 -10.50 12.85
CA TYR A 91 -1.67 -9.44 11.88
C TYR A 91 -2.99 -9.72 11.15
N TYR A 92 -3.86 -8.73 11.07
CA TYR A 92 -5.09 -8.80 10.28
C TYR A 92 -4.88 -8.23 8.88
N LEU A 93 -5.02 -9.09 7.87
CA LEU A 93 -4.83 -8.78 6.44
C LEU A 93 -6.19 -8.78 5.72
N MET A 94 -7.22 -8.19 6.35
CA MET A 94 -8.60 -8.09 5.84
C MET A 94 -9.35 -9.44 5.76
N ALA A 95 -8.92 -10.36 4.90
CA ALA A 95 -9.59 -11.65 4.76
C ALA A 95 -9.17 -12.66 5.82
N ARG A 96 -7.92 -12.55 6.30
CA ARG A 96 -7.30 -13.56 7.15
C ARG A 96 -6.38 -12.94 8.19
N TYR A 97 -6.18 -13.70 9.26
CA TYR A 97 -5.13 -13.43 10.24
C TYR A 97 -3.85 -14.19 9.85
N TYR A 98 -2.73 -13.47 9.92
CA TYR A 98 -1.38 -13.94 9.67
C TYR A 98 -0.63 -14.05 11.00
N ASP A 99 0.03 -15.19 11.20
CA ASP A 99 0.92 -15.44 12.33
C ASP A 99 2.38 -15.35 11.83
N ALA A 100 3.10 -14.33 12.31
CA ALA A 100 4.49 -14.08 11.95
C ALA A 100 5.47 -15.11 12.55
N ASN A 101 5.14 -15.68 13.70
CA ASN A 101 5.97 -16.70 14.35
C ASN A 101 5.91 -18.01 13.55
N MET A 102 4.72 -18.38 13.07
CA MET A 102 4.55 -19.54 12.19
C MET A 102 4.89 -19.26 10.71
N GLY A 103 5.02 -17.98 10.33
CA GLY A 103 5.25 -17.53 8.96
C GLY A 103 4.10 -17.88 8.00
N ARG A 104 2.85 -17.91 8.48
CA ARG A 104 1.68 -18.36 7.69
C ARG A 104 0.35 -17.82 8.18
N PHE A 105 -0.67 -17.94 7.34
CA PHE A 105 -2.05 -17.68 7.75
C PHE A 105 -2.57 -18.75 8.69
N ILE A 106 -3.41 -18.37 9.65
CA ILE A 106 -4.04 -19.31 10.59
C ILE A 106 -5.34 -19.93 10.04
N THR A 107 -5.83 -19.41 8.93
CA THR A 107 -7.03 -19.89 8.24
C THR A 107 -6.71 -20.25 6.79
N ARG A 108 -7.45 -21.23 6.29
CA ARG A 108 -7.35 -21.69 4.90
C ARG A 108 -7.83 -20.60 3.96
N ASP A 109 -7.06 -20.34 2.91
CA ASP A 109 -7.47 -19.46 1.82
C ASP A 109 -8.73 -19.97 1.12
N THR A 110 -9.68 -19.08 0.84
CA THR A 110 -10.82 -19.36 -0.04
C THR A 110 -10.39 -19.40 -1.51
N PHE A 111 -9.25 -18.79 -1.84
CA PHE A 111 -8.61 -18.92 -3.12
C PHE A 111 -7.86 -20.26 -3.21
N HIS A 112 -8.22 -21.09 -4.18
CA HIS A 112 -7.67 -22.44 -4.32
C HIS A 112 -6.25 -22.50 -4.92
N GLY A 113 -5.67 -21.36 -5.28
CA GLY A 113 -4.41 -21.32 -5.98
C GLY A 113 -4.58 -21.53 -7.49
N PHE A 114 -3.45 -21.67 -8.17
CA PHE A 114 -3.35 -21.96 -9.59
C PHE A 114 -2.69 -23.33 -9.78
N GLU A 115 -3.30 -24.19 -10.60
CA GLU A 115 -2.84 -25.56 -10.86
C GLU A 115 -1.40 -25.63 -11.40
N ASN A 116 -0.97 -24.62 -12.14
CA ASN A 116 0.38 -24.49 -12.69
C ASN A 116 1.37 -23.77 -11.77
N GLU A 117 0.95 -23.31 -10.58
CA GLU A 117 1.82 -22.72 -9.56
C GLU A 117 1.71 -23.56 -8.27
N PRO A 118 2.47 -24.66 -8.14
CA PRO A 118 2.34 -25.58 -7.02
C PRO A 118 2.42 -24.91 -5.64
N GLN A 119 3.23 -23.85 -5.50
CA GLN A 119 3.32 -23.11 -4.23
C GLN A 119 2.02 -22.38 -3.84
N SER A 120 1.21 -21.97 -4.82
CA SER A 120 -0.08 -21.31 -4.57
C SER A 120 -1.16 -22.28 -4.06
N LEU A 121 -0.95 -23.59 -4.21
CA LEU A 121 -1.87 -24.62 -3.72
C LEU A 121 -1.76 -24.83 -2.19
N ASN A 122 -0.70 -24.29 -1.56
CA ASN A 122 -0.64 -24.21 -0.11
C ASN A 122 -1.51 -23.05 0.38
N GLN A 123 -2.74 -23.37 0.78
CA GLN A 123 -3.76 -22.41 1.22
C GLN A 123 -3.46 -21.70 2.55
N TYR A 124 -2.33 -21.98 3.19
CA TYR A 124 -1.87 -21.28 4.39
C TYR A 124 -0.64 -20.41 4.12
N ALA A 125 0.01 -20.55 2.97
CA ALA A 125 1.28 -19.87 2.69
C ALA A 125 1.09 -18.34 2.66
N TYR A 126 1.93 -17.64 3.42
CA TYR A 126 2.11 -16.20 3.25
C TYR A 126 3.12 -15.95 2.13
N THR A 127 2.80 -15.05 1.20
CA THR A 127 3.74 -14.49 0.20
C THR A 127 4.57 -15.51 -0.59
N GLN A 128 4.03 -16.72 -0.83
CA GLN A 128 4.78 -17.84 -1.43
C GLN A 128 6.11 -18.15 -0.73
N ASN A 129 6.17 -17.95 0.59
CA ASN A 129 7.37 -18.09 1.41
C ASN A 129 8.52 -17.14 1.00
N ASN A 130 8.20 -15.99 0.39
CA ASN A 130 9.18 -14.95 0.09
C ASN A 130 8.70 -13.57 0.59
N PRO A 131 8.61 -13.39 1.92
CA PRO A 131 8.09 -12.17 2.54
C PRO A 131 9.06 -10.98 2.44
N VAL A 132 10.27 -11.18 1.90
CA VAL A 132 11.22 -10.09 1.64
C VAL A 132 10.85 -9.34 0.35
N MET A 133 10.31 -10.07 -0.63
CA MET A 133 10.01 -9.54 -1.96
C MET A 133 8.53 -9.20 -2.16
N TYR A 134 7.64 -9.83 -1.40
CA TYR A 134 6.21 -9.74 -1.59
C TYR A 134 5.48 -9.38 -0.30
N ILE A 135 4.36 -8.66 -0.46
CA ILE A 135 3.36 -8.38 0.57
C ILE A 135 2.01 -8.94 0.13
N ASP A 136 1.08 -9.18 1.06
CA ASP A 136 -0.29 -9.61 0.76
C ASP A 136 -1.28 -8.59 1.34
N SER A 137 -1.69 -7.64 0.52
CA SER A 137 -2.57 -6.54 0.95
C SER A 137 -4.04 -6.95 1.16
N SER A 138 -4.46 -8.10 0.63
CA SER A 138 -5.86 -8.55 0.70
C SER A 138 -6.05 -9.78 1.58
N GLY A 139 -4.97 -10.40 2.03
CA GLY A 139 -4.98 -11.71 2.66
C GLY A 139 -5.42 -12.81 1.71
N HIS A 140 -5.15 -12.72 0.40
CA HIS A 140 -5.52 -13.75 -0.58
C HIS A 140 -4.46 -13.91 -1.66
N LEU A 141 -3.82 -12.81 -2.06
CA LEU A 141 -2.90 -12.81 -3.19
C LEU A 141 -1.73 -11.88 -2.88
N ARG A 142 -0.53 -12.44 -2.99
CA ARG A 142 0.73 -11.70 -2.90
C ARG A 142 0.84 -10.70 -4.07
N ILE A 143 1.38 -9.53 -3.78
CA ILE A 143 1.86 -8.55 -4.76
C ILE A 143 3.35 -8.30 -4.54
N ILE A 144 4.05 -7.91 -5.61
CA ILE A 144 5.46 -7.53 -5.53
C ILE A 144 5.57 -6.21 -4.74
N GLY A 145 6.54 -6.11 -3.84
CA GLY A 145 6.83 -4.89 -3.09
C GLY A 145 6.90 -3.64 -3.98
N VAL A 146 6.40 -2.52 -3.45
CA VAL A 146 5.93 -1.29 -4.12
C VAL A 146 6.85 -0.61 -5.16
N ASN A 147 8.14 -0.95 -5.24
CA ASN A 147 9.05 -0.38 -6.24
C ASN A 147 8.88 -0.97 -7.66
N LEU A 148 8.36 -2.20 -7.80
CA LEU A 148 8.21 -2.82 -9.13
C LEU A 148 6.87 -2.48 -9.80
N ALA A 149 5.78 -2.33 -9.04
CA ALA A 149 4.47 -1.97 -9.58
C ALA A 149 4.49 -0.60 -10.29
N GLY A 150 5.14 0.40 -9.67
CA GLY A 150 5.38 1.70 -10.31
C GLY A 150 6.26 1.62 -11.57
N SER A 151 7.23 0.71 -11.59
CA SER A 151 8.12 0.49 -12.74
C SER A 151 7.39 -0.14 -13.94
N ILE A 152 6.52 -1.13 -13.71
CA ILE A 152 5.70 -1.77 -14.74
C ILE A 152 4.68 -0.77 -15.32
N PHE A 153 4.03 0.02 -14.46
CA PHE A 153 3.12 1.07 -14.88
C PHE A 153 3.81 2.10 -15.80
N ASN A 154 4.97 2.59 -15.38
CA ASN A 154 5.74 3.57 -16.12
C ASN A 154 6.25 3.02 -17.47
N PHE A 155 6.72 1.78 -17.52
CA PHE A 155 7.17 1.18 -18.78
C PHE A 155 6.03 1.04 -19.80
N ALA A 156 4.89 0.52 -19.33
CA ALA A 156 3.75 0.18 -20.18
C ALA A 156 3.01 1.39 -20.76
N ILE A 157 2.69 2.40 -19.95
CA ILE A 157 2.08 3.63 -20.46
C ILE A 157 3.10 4.39 -21.31
N GLY A 158 4.36 4.47 -20.87
CA GLY A 158 5.41 5.17 -21.61
C GLY A 158 5.60 4.63 -23.04
N ALA A 159 5.55 3.32 -23.20
CA ALA A 159 5.55 2.67 -24.51
C ALA A 159 4.29 2.98 -25.35
N ALA A 160 3.13 3.12 -24.71
CA ALA A 160 1.86 3.41 -25.37
C ALA A 160 1.70 4.89 -25.79
N VAL A 161 2.22 5.83 -25.00
CA VAL A 161 2.13 7.29 -25.28
C VAL A 161 3.40 7.87 -25.89
N GLY A 162 4.44 7.05 -26.10
CA GLY A 162 5.67 7.43 -26.80
C GLY A 162 6.60 8.34 -26.00
N GLY A 163 6.70 8.16 -24.68
CA GLY A 163 7.59 8.99 -23.85
C GLY A 163 7.94 8.39 -22.49
N GLY A 164 9.02 8.87 -21.88
CA GLY A 164 9.46 8.46 -20.53
C GLY A 164 8.49 8.89 -19.42
N THR A 165 8.89 8.69 -18.16
CA THR A 165 8.10 9.01 -16.94
C THR A 165 7.42 10.38 -16.96
N GLY A 166 8.07 11.42 -17.50
CA GLY A 166 7.49 12.77 -17.62
C GLY A 166 6.28 12.86 -18.58
N ALA A 167 6.25 12.09 -19.66
CA ALA A 167 5.13 12.08 -20.61
C ALA A 167 3.89 11.39 -20.02
N ILE A 168 4.11 10.37 -19.19
CA ILE A 168 3.07 9.63 -18.47
C ILE A 168 2.42 10.54 -17.45
N GLN A 169 3.24 11.26 -16.66
CA GLN A 169 2.76 12.25 -15.71
C GLN A 169 1.96 13.34 -16.41
N ALA A 170 2.46 13.90 -17.50
CA ALA A 170 1.74 14.89 -18.30
C ALA A 170 0.40 14.35 -18.86
N PHE A 171 0.36 13.08 -19.28
CA PHE A 171 -0.87 12.45 -19.75
C PHE A 171 -1.90 12.28 -18.65
N ILE A 172 -1.50 11.82 -17.46
CA ILE A 172 -2.40 11.66 -16.30
C ILE A 172 -2.95 13.03 -15.87
N ILE A 173 -2.12 14.07 -15.87
CA ILE A 173 -2.55 15.46 -15.59
C ILE A 173 -3.61 15.92 -16.59
N LYS A 174 -3.36 15.67 -17.88
CA LYS A 174 -4.19 16.18 -18.96
C LYS A 174 -5.49 15.39 -19.18
N LYS A 175 -5.48 14.09 -18.89
CA LYS A 175 -6.57 13.16 -19.27
C LYS A 175 -7.18 12.40 -18.09
N GLY A 176 -6.57 12.47 -16.91
CA GLY A 176 -7.03 11.80 -15.70
C GLY A 176 -6.60 10.34 -15.58
N LYS A 177 -6.65 9.83 -14.34
CA LYS A 177 -6.26 8.47 -13.95
C LYS A 177 -7.07 7.39 -14.68
N GLU A 178 -8.37 7.57 -14.84
CA GLU A 178 -9.25 6.64 -15.56
C GLU A 178 -8.96 6.52 -17.07
N ALA A 179 -8.45 7.59 -17.69
CA ALA A 179 -8.01 7.54 -19.08
C ALA A 179 -6.69 6.78 -19.20
N ALA A 180 -5.76 6.97 -18.24
CA ALA A 180 -4.52 6.21 -18.17
C ALA A 180 -4.79 4.72 -17.89
N LYS A 181 -5.71 4.39 -16.97
CA LYS A 181 -6.16 3.02 -16.69
C LYS A 181 -6.69 2.36 -17.96
N ARG A 182 -7.65 3.00 -18.63
CA ARG A 182 -8.20 2.48 -19.90
C ARG A 182 -7.15 2.31 -20.98
N LEU A 183 -6.20 3.25 -21.10
CA LEU A 183 -5.14 3.15 -22.08
C LEU A 183 -4.23 1.95 -21.80
N PHE A 184 -3.78 1.79 -20.55
CA PHE A 184 -2.97 0.65 -20.14
C PHE A 184 -3.67 -0.69 -20.39
N TYR A 185 -4.93 -0.80 -20.00
CA TYR A 185 -5.71 -2.03 -20.19
C TYR A 185 -5.85 -2.34 -21.70
N LYS A 186 -6.01 -1.32 -22.53
CA LYS A 186 -6.10 -1.47 -23.99
C LYS A 186 -4.77 -1.80 -24.68
N THR A 187 -3.62 -1.48 -24.09
CA THR A 187 -2.32 -1.64 -24.75
C THR A 187 -1.49 -2.78 -24.20
N VAL A 188 -1.49 -2.99 -22.88
CA VAL A 188 -0.64 -3.98 -22.21
C VAL A 188 -1.45 -5.18 -21.77
N VAL A 189 -2.56 -4.98 -21.04
CA VAL A 189 -3.39 -6.10 -20.58
C VAL A 189 -3.98 -6.86 -21.77
N SER A 190 -4.49 -6.15 -22.78
CA SER A 190 -5.03 -6.77 -24.00
C SER A 190 -3.99 -7.58 -24.79
N ARG A 191 -2.73 -7.12 -24.87
CA ARG A 191 -1.65 -7.84 -25.56
C ARG A 191 -1.21 -9.07 -24.78
N LEU A 192 -1.12 -8.96 -23.46
CA LEU A 192 -0.86 -10.10 -22.60
C LEU A 192 -1.96 -11.15 -22.71
N GLN A 193 -3.23 -10.74 -22.78
CA GLN A 193 -4.36 -11.64 -23.04
C GLN A 193 -4.28 -12.28 -24.44
N ALA A 194 -3.91 -11.50 -25.46
CA ALA A 194 -3.75 -12.00 -26.83
C ALA A 194 -2.59 -13.01 -26.97
N TRP A 195 -1.58 -12.94 -26.10
CA TRP A 195 -0.50 -13.93 -25.99
C TRP A 195 -0.86 -15.09 -25.06
N GLU A 196 -2.13 -15.22 -24.68
CA GLU A 196 -2.63 -16.22 -23.71
C GLU A 196 -1.96 -16.13 -22.31
N ALA A 197 -1.22 -15.07 -22.04
CA ALA A 197 -0.62 -14.77 -20.73
C ALA A 197 -1.65 -14.14 -19.78
N ASN A 198 -2.85 -14.73 -19.69
CA ASN A 198 -4.01 -14.20 -18.96
C ASN A 198 -3.72 -13.97 -17.47
N LYS A 199 -2.87 -14.80 -16.87
CA LYS A 199 -2.43 -14.66 -15.47
C LYS A 199 -1.56 -13.42 -15.28
N LEU A 200 -0.60 -13.21 -16.19
CA LEU A 200 0.24 -12.02 -16.18
C LEU A 200 -0.58 -10.77 -16.47
N ALA A 201 -1.55 -10.86 -17.40
CA ALA A 201 -2.47 -9.76 -17.71
C ALA A 201 -3.29 -9.32 -16.50
N TRP A 202 -3.79 -10.27 -15.70
CA TRP A 202 -4.52 -10.00 -14.47
C TRP A 202 -3.62 -9.36 -13.39
N ILE A 203 -2.43 -9.91 -13.14
CA ILE A 203 -1.47 -9.37 -12.15
C ILE A 203 -1.05 -7.95 -12.54
N VAL A 204 -0.68 -7.75 -13.80
CA VAL A 204 -0.22 -6.47 -14.34
C VAL A 204 -1.38 -5.45 -14.39
N GLY A 205 -2.59 -5.89 -14.73
CA GLY A 205 -3.82 -5.10 -14.62
C GLY A 205 -4.15 -4.66 -13.21
N PHE A 206 -4.05 -5.57 -12.25
CA PHE A 206 -4.28 -5.31 -10.83
C PHE A 206 -3.20 -4.37 -10.27
N ALA A 207 -1.92 -4.65 -10.49
CA ALA A 207 -0.81 -3.82 -10.02
C ALA A 207 -0.86 -2.39 -10.56
N VAL A 208 -1.31 -2.20 -11.81
CA VAL A 208 -1.51 -0.88 -12.39
C VAL A 208 -2.81 -0.22 -11.95
N GLY A 209 -3.88 -0.99 -11.75
CA GLY A 209 -5.11 -0.50 -11.13
C GLY A 209 -4.79 0.09 -9.76
N VAL A 210 -4.08 -0.69 -8.95
CA VAL A 210 -3.44 -0.25 -7.70
C VAL A 210 -2.62 0.99 -8.02
N ALA A 211 -1.49 0.93 -8.72
CA ALA A 211 -0.58 2.06 -8.95
C ALA A 211 -1.25 3.36 -9.47
N LEU A 212 -2.32 3.31 -10.26
CA LEU A 212 -3.05 4.50 -10.72
C LEU A 212 -3.95 5.12 -9.66
N ASP A 213 -4.67 4.28 -8.94
CA ASP A 213 -5.49 4.68 -7.80
C ASP A 213 -4.55 5.23 -6.70
N TYR A 214 -3.29 4.75 -6.70
CA TYR A 214 -2.29 4.88 -5.66
C TYR A 214 -1.04 5.75 -5.95
N LEU A 215 -0.87 6.25 -7.19
CA LEU A 215 0.10 7.30 -7.50
C LEU A 215 -0.54 8.62 -7.09
N ASP A 216 -0.02 9.23 -6.02
CA ASP A 216 -0.45 10.50 -5.46
C ASP A 216 -0.09 11.72 -6.33
N ILE A 217 -0.39 11.62 -7.63
CA ILE A 217 -0.18 12.68 -8.61
C ILE A 217 -1.13 13.85 -8.33
N GLY A 218 -2.31 13.60 -7.75
CA GLY A 218 -3.29 14.63 -7.42
C GLY A 218 -2.80 15.58 -6.32
N THR A 219 -2.35 15.05 -5.19
CA THR A 219 -1.95 15.86 -4.03
C THR A 219 -0.57 16.48 -4.21
N MET A 220 0.36 15.80 -4.91
CA MET A 220 1.66 16.40 -5.27
C MET A 220 1.51 17.54 -6.28
N ILE A 221 0.54 17.46 -7.19
CA ILE A 221 0.25 18.53 -8.15
C ILE A 221 -0.54 19.65 -7.52
N ALA A 222 -1.50 19.35 -6.64
CA ALA A 222 -2.15 20.37 -5.82
C ALA A 222 -1.10 21.14 -5.01
N LYS A 223 -0.14 20.45 -4.38
CA LYS A 223 0.98 21.08 -3.65
C LYS A 223 1.95 21.86 -4.54
N GLU A 224 2.23 21.42 -5.76
CA GLU A 224 3.15 22.11 -6.69
C GLU A 224 2.48 23.27 -7.45
N ILE A 225 1.17 23.18 -7.70
CA ILE A 225 0.35 24.26 -8.24
C ILE A 225 0.11 25.33 -7.17
N ASP A 226 -0.21 24.96 -5.93
CA ASP A 226 -0.38 25.90 -4.81
C ASP A 226 0.93 26.64 -4.49
N LYS A 227 2.09 25.96 -4.54
CA LYS A 227 3.42 26.59 -4.41
C LYS A 227 3.75 27.60 -5.52
N ARG A 228 3.08 27.54 -6.67
CA ARG A 228 3.29 28.43 -7.83
C ARG A 228 2.10 29.37 -8.07
N ASP A 229 1.07 29.28 -7.25
CA ASP A 229 -0.10 30.15 -7.32
C ASP A 229 0.24 31.53 -6.72
N LYS A 230 -0.16 32.59 -7.43
CA LYS A 230 -0.01 33.97 -6.96
C LYS A 230 -1.16 34.39 -6.03
N HIS A 231 -2.20 33.56 -5.88
CA HIS A 231 -3.37 33.82 -5.04
C HIS A 231 -3.82 32.56 -4.25
N PRO A 232 -3.13 32.22 -3.14
CA PRO A 232 -3.52 31.09 -2.31
C PRO A 232 -4.93 31.27 -1.69
N LYS A 233 -5.70 30.17 -1.58
CA LYS A 233 -7.07 30.08 -1.01
C LYS A 233 -8.22 30.61 -1.88
N ASN A 234 -8.19 30.39 -3.19
CA ASN A 234 -9.24 30.81 -4.12
C ASN A 234 -10.46 29.85 -4.24
N GLY A 235 -10.48 28.75 -3.48
CA GLY A 235 -11.63 27.84 -3.38
C GLY A 235 -11.87 26.93 -4.59
N TRP A 236 -10.90 26.79 -5.51
CA TRP A 236 -10.99 25.85 -6.64
C TRP A 236 -10.44 24.45 -6.34
N MET A 237 -9.75 24.29 -5.21
CA MET A 237 -9.23 23.03 -4.71
C MET A 237 -9.60 22.91 -3.23
N ASP A 238 -10.57 22.06 -2.93
CA ASP A 238 -10.81 21.59 -1.56
C ASP A 238 -9.85 20.42 -1.31
N ILE A 239 -8.98 20.63 -0.31
CA ILE A 239 -7.90 19.73 0.12
C ILE A 239 -8.50 18.50 0.81
#